data_AF-A0A351T2U9-F1
#
_entry.id   AF-A0A351T2U9-F1
#
_cell.length_a   1.000
_cell.length_b   1.000
_cell.length_c   1.000
_cell.angle_alpha   90.00
_cell.angle_beta   90.00
_cell.angle_gamma   90.00
#
_symmetry.space_group_name_H-M   'P 1'
#
loop_
_entity.id
_entity.type
_entity.pdbx_description
1 polymer ?
#
loop_
_entity_poly.entity_id
_entity_poly.type
_entity_poly.pdbx_seq_one_letter_code
_entity_poly.pdbx_strand_id
1 'polypeptide(L)' 'MPELTLTVNSRNYDVACGEGEEPHLRELAEFIDGKITAIVGEGGRRG' A
#
# COMPACT_ATOMS: atom_id res chain seq x y z
N MET A 1 5.07 20.41 -2.95
CA MET A 1 5.43 19.23 -2.12
C MET A 1 5.37 18.05 -3.07
N PRO A 2 6.37 17.16 -3.12
CA PRO A 2 6.26 15.99 -3.98
C PRO A 2 5.07 15.12 -3.53
N GLU A 3 4.30 14.64 -4.50
CA GLU A 3 3.16 13.75 -4.30
C GLU A 3 3.43 12.48 -5.09
N LEU A 4 3.27 11.32 -4.44
CA LEU A 4 3.49 10.01 -5.03
C LEU A 4 2.16 9.26 -5.06
N THR A 5 1.74 8.84 -6.26
CA THR A 5 0.58 7.98 -6.41
C THR A 5 0.98 6.52 -6.15
N LEU A 6 0.49 5.96 -5.04
CA LEU A 6 0.65 4.56 -4.69
C LEU A 6 -0.61 3.78 -5.05
N THR A 7 -0.45 2.56 -5.57
CA THR A 7 -1.57 1.66 -5.83
C THR A 7 -1.57 0.56 -4.79
N VAL A 8 -2.64 0.48 -4.00
CA VAL A 8 -2.81 -0.53 -2.93
C VAL A 8 -4.18 -1.17 -3.11
N ASN A 9 -4.24 -2.50 -3.25
CA ASN A 9 -5.49 -3.24 -3.44
C ASN A 9 -6.40 -2.68 -4.56
N SER A 10 -5.81 -2.37 -5.72
CA SER A 10 -6.51 -1.74 -6.86
C SER A 10 -7.12 -0.35 -6.59
N ARG A 11 -6.69 0.32 -5.51
CA ARG A 11 -7.06 1.71 -5.21
C ARG A 11 -5.82 2.59 -5.29
N ASN A 12 -5.98 3.75 -5.92
CA ASN A 12 -4.95 4.77 -6.00
C ASN A 12 -5.04 5.67 -4.77
N TYR A 13 -3.88 5.90 -4.15
CA TYR A 13 -3.71 6.80 -3.01
C TYR A 13 -2.63 7.81 -3.36
N ASP A 14 -2.99 9.09 -3.36
CA ASP A 14 -2.03 10.18 -3.51
C ASP A 14 -1.48 10.52 -2.14
N VAL A 15 -0.19 10.22 -1.95
CA VAL A 15 0.50 10.44 -0.68
C VAL A 15 1.49 11.57 -0.87
N ALA A 16 1.33 12.63 -0.09
CA ALA A 16 2.33 13.69 0.00
C ALA A 16 3.59 13.11 0.65
N CYS A 17 4.73 13.21 -0.04
CA CYS A 17 6.00 12.68 0.42
C CYS A 17 7.05 13.79 0.50
N GLY A 18 8.00 13.64 1.42
CA GLY A 18 9.20 14.46 1.46
C GLY A 18 10.29 13.95 0.51
N GLU A 19 11.23 14.81 0.11
CA GLU A 19 12.45 14.38 -0.60
C GLU A 19 13.19 13.32 0.24
N GLY A 20 13.40 12.13 -0.33
CA GLY A 20 14.03 10.99 0.34
C GLY A 20 13.09 10.02 1.06
N GLU A 21 11.78 10.30 1.09
CA GLU A 21 10.76 9.42 1.72
C GLU A 21 10.21 8.36 0.76
N GLU A 22 10.48 8.52 -0.55
CA GLU A 22 10.11 7.57 -1.62
C GLU A 22 10.45 6.09 -1.33
N PRO A 23 11.66 5.71 -0.87
CA PRO A 23 11.96 4.32 -0.54
C PRO A 23 11.13 3.79 0.63
N HIS A 24 10.85 4.64 1.63
CA HIS A 24 10.06 4.25 2.80
C HIS A 24 8.58 4.05 2.44
N LEU A 25 8.05 4.92 1.58
CA LEU A 25 6.69 4.78 1.05
C LEU A 25 6.51 3.56 0.17
N ARG A 26 7.53 3.18 -0.60
CA ARG A 26 7.52 1.94 -1.40
C ARG A 26 7.47 0.70 -0.50
N GLU A 27 8.29 0.65 0.55
CA GLU A 27 8.30 -0.45 1.52
C GLU A 27 6.96 -0.54 2.28
N LEU A 28 6.39 0.61 2.65
CA LEU A 28 5.07 0.68 3.28
C LEU A 28 3.97 0.15 2.35
N ALA A 29 4.02 0.49 1.05
CA ALA A 29 3.03 -0.01 0.09
C ALA A 29 3.09 -1.54 -0.04
N GLU A 30 4.29 -2.13 -0.14
CA GLU A 30 4.47 -3.59 -0.17
C GLU A 30 3.98 -4.25 1.12
N PHE A 31 4.27 -3.66 2.28
CA PHE A 31 3.80 -4.16 3.56
C PHE A 31 2.27 -4.16 3.68
N ILE A 32 1.62 -3.07 3.23
CA ILE A 32 0.16 -2.97 3.25
C ILE A 32 -0.46 -3.99 2.29
N ASP A 33 0.10 -4.16 1.08
CA ASP A 33 -0.41 -5.14 0.12
C ASP A 33 -0.33 -6.58 0.65
N GLY A 34 0.78 -6.94 1.30
CA GLY A 34 0.94 -8.24 1.97
C GLY A 34 -0.07 -8.43 3.11
N LYS A 35 -0.33 -7.38 3.91
CA LYS A 35 -1.35 -7.40 4.97
C LYS A 35 -2.76 -7.57 4.41
N ILE A 36 -3.10 -6.86 3.34
CA ILE A 36 -4.42 -6.97 2.71
C ILE A 36 -4.59 -8.36 2.11
N THR A 37 -3.57 -8.89 1.43
CA THR A 37 -3.57 -10.26 0.91
C THR A 37 -3.76 -11.29 2.02
N ALA A 38 -3.10 -11.12 3.17
CA ALA A 38 -3.30 -11.99 4.33
C ALA A 38 -4.74 -11.90 4.89
N ILE A 39 -5.28 -10.69 5.06
CA ILE A 39 -6.64 -10.47 5.56
C ILE A 39 -7.69 -11.01 4.59
N VAL A 40 -7.53 -10.79 3.28
CA VAL A 40 -8.44 -11.30 2.25
C VAL A 40 -8.30 -12.82 2.11
N GLY A 41 -7.08 -13.36 2.20
CA GLY A 41 -6.82 -14.80 2.21
C GLY A 41 -7.40 -15.51 3.45
N GLU A 42 -7.40 -14.86 4.61
CA GLU A 42 -8.06 -15.33 5.83
C GLU A 42 -9.58 -15.10 5.81
N GLY A 43 -10.05 -14.04 5.13
CA GLY A 43 -11.46 -13.69 4.96
C GLY A 43 -12.19 -14.50 3.87
N GLY A 44 -11.47 -15.11 2.92
CA GLY A 44 -12.04 -15.92 1.84
C GLY A 44 -12.42 -17.35 2.21
N ARG A 45 -12.10 -17.80 3.43
CA ARG A 45 -12.42 -19.13 3.97
C ARG A 45 -13.59 -19.09 4.96
N ARG A 46 -14.67 -18.44 4.55
CA ARG A 46 -16.03 -18.66 5.06
C ARG A 46 -16.97 -18.69 3.85
N GLY A 47 -16.85 -19.76 3.07
CA GLY A 47 -17.89 -20.25 2.18
C GLY A 47 -18.44 -21.54 2.77
#